data_AF-A0A8S4RSS1-F1
#
_entry.id   AF-A0A8S4RSS1-F1
#
_cell.length_a   1.000
_cell.length_b   1.000
_cell.length_c   1.000
_cell.angle_alpha   90.00
_cell.angle_beta   90.00
_cell.angle_gamma   90.00
#
_symmetry.space_group_name_H-M   'P 1'
#
loop_
_entity.id
_entity.type
_entity.pdbx_description
1 polymer ?
#
loop_
_entity_poly.entity_id
_entity_poly.type
_entity_poly.pdbx_seq_one_letter_code
_entity_poly.pdbx_strand_id
1 'polypeptide(L)' 'MSVRIQDQTTKPIQLQRGVRQGDVFSPKLFTAALEDVFKLLDWNGLGININGEYITQLRFADDVVIMADSG' A
#
# COMPACT_ATOMS: atom_id res chain seq x y z
N MET A 1 6.68 17.19 -12.25
CA MET A 1 5.82 17.94 -11.29
C MET A 1 6.43 19.30 -11.07
N SER A 2 5.66 20.37 -10.89
CA SER A 2 6.18 21.69 -10.49
C SER A 2 5.26 22.30 -9.44
N VAL A 3 5.81 23.14 -8.56
CA VAL A 3 5.07 23.81 -7.49
C VAL A 3 5.01 25.30 -7.81
N ARG A 4 3.86 25.92 -7.61
CA ARG A 4 3.71 27.37 -7.72
C ARG A 4 3.96 28.01 -6.34
N ILE A 5 4.89 28.96 -6.28
CA ILE A 5 5.24 29.72 -5.08
C ILE A 5 5.07 31.19 -5.43
N GLN A 6 4.07 31.84 -4.81
CA GLN A 6 3.64 33.19 -5.18
C GLN A 6 3.36 33.29 -6.69
N ASP A 7 4.08 34.17 -7.39
CA ASP A 7 3.94 34.39 -8.83
C ASP A 7 4.96 33.61 -9.67
N GLN A 8 5.75 32.72 -9.06
CA GLN A 8 6.75 31.91 -9.74
C GLN A 8 6.44 30.42 -9.68
N THR A 9 6.93 29.67 -10.66
CA THR A 9 6.84 28.20 -10.71
C THR A 9 8.23 27.61 -10.56
N THR A 10 8.38 26.55 -9.77
CA THR A 10 9.65 25.83 -9.64
C THR A 10 10.07 25.20 -10.96
N LYS A 11 11.36 24.87 -11.09
CA LYS A 11 11.82 23.95 -12.15
C LYS A 11 11.07 22.61 -12.03
N PRO A 12 10.92 21.85 -13.14
CA PRO A 12 10.34 20.52 -13.10
C PRO A 12 11.08 19.61 -12.11
N ILE A 13 10.34 19.11 -11.13
CA ILE A 13 10.75 18.10 -10.17
C ILE A 13 10.44 16.74 -10.78
N GLN A 14 11.48 15.93 -10.93
CA GLN A 14 11.37 14.54 -11.36
C GLN A 14 11.00 13.66 -10.16
N LEU A 15 9.89 12.91 -10.28
CA LEU A 15 9.50 11.93 -9.27
C LEU A 15 10.40 10.70 -9.40
N GLN A 16 11.17 10.40 -8.36
CA GLN A 16 12.08 9.25 -8.31
C GLN A 16 11.46 8.03 -7.60
N ARG A 17 10.54 8.28 -6.66
CA ARG A 17 9.86 7.24 -5.85
C ARG A 17 8.43 7.67 -5.56
N GLY A 18 7.57 6.67 -5.33
CA GLY A 18 6.16 6.85 -5.03
C GLY A 18 5.28 6.97 -6.27
N VAL A 19 3.99 7.23 -6.02
CA VAL A 19 2.97 7.40 -7.06
C VAL A 19 2.42 8.82 -7.02
N ARG A 20 1.76 9.26 -8.10
CA ARG A 20 1.24 10.63 -8.20
C ARG A 20 -0.12 10.72 -7.50
N GLN A 21 -0.25 11.57 -6.50
CA GLN A 21 -1.56 11.82 -5.89
C GLN A 21 -2.53 12.46 -6.90
N GLY A 22 -3.78 12.00 -6.91
CA GLY A 22 -4.83 12.46 -7.82
C GLY A 22 -4.74 11.86 -9.23
N ASP A 23 -3.80 10.96 -9.50
CA ASP A 23 -3.76 10.18 -10.73
C ASP A 23 -4.59 8.89 -10.58
N VAL A 24 -5.37 8.54 -11.60
CA VAL A 24 -6.34 7.43 -11.55
C VAL A 24 -5.70 6.05 -11.49
N PHE A 25 -4.44 5.91 -11.94
CA PHE A 25 -3.71 4.64 -11.90
C PHE A 25 -2.92 4.45 -10.61
N SER A 26 -2.55 5.55 -9.96
CA SER A 26 -1.71 5.56 -8.77
C SER A 26 -2.25 4.69 -7.62
N PRO A 27 -3.57 4.65 -7.32
CA PRO A 27 -4.11 3.73 -6.31
C PRO A 27 -3.83 2.26 -6.64
N LYS A 28 -4.03 1.84 -7.90
CA LYS A 28 -3.82 0.44 -8.32
C LYS A 28 -2.35 0.05 -8.28
N LEU A 29 -1.47 0.96 -8.72
CA LEU A 29 -0.02 0.73 -8.67
C LEU A 29 0.47 0.61 -7.22
N PHE A 30 -0.05 1.45 -6.32
CA PHE A 30 0.28 1.38 -4.90
C PHE A 30 -0.17 0.05 -4.29
N THR A 31 -1.43 -0.36 -4.53
CA THR A 31 -1.95 -1.66 -4.05
C THR A 31 -1.16 -2.84 -4.64
N ALA A 32 -0.79 -2.80 -5.92
CA ALA A 32 0.00 -3.87 -6.54
C ALA A 32 1.39 -4.00 -5.91
N ALA A 33 2.07 -2.87 -5.64
CA ALA A 33 3.37 -2.87 -4.99
C ALA A 33 3.30 -3.45 -3.56
N LEU A 34 2.24 -3.13 -2.80
CA LEU A 34 2.00 -3.74 -1.49
C LEU A 34 1.75 -5.24 -1.62
N GLU A 35 0.88 -5.66 -2.54
CA GLU A 35 0.55 -7.07 -2.76
C GLU A 35 1.79 -7.91 -3.08
N ASP A 36 2.74 -7.39 -3.87
CA ASP A 36 4.00 -8.09 -4.16
C ASP A 36 4.84 -8.31 -2.91
N VAL A 37 4.83 -7.38 -1.94
CA VAL A 37 5.48 -7.59 -0.64
C VAL A 37 4.76 -8.67 0.16
N PHE A 38 3.43 -8.65 0.22
CA PHE A 38 2.64 -9.64 0.97
C PHE A 38 2.79 -11.07 0.44
N LYS A 39 2.98 -11.24 -0.87
CA LYS A 39 3.22 -12.55 -1.50
C LYS A 39 4.57 -13.18 -1.14
N LEU A 40 5.53 -12.37 -0.67
CA LEU A 40 6.86 -12.87 -0.27
C LEU A 40 6.87 -13.37 1.18
N LEU A 41 5.81 -13.15 1.94
CA LEU A 41 5.69 -13.53 3.34
C LEU A 41 5.03 -14.90 3.47
N ASP A 42 5.51 -15.71 4.42
CA ASP A 42 4.87 -17.00 4.77
C ASP A 42 3.75 -16.77 5.79
N TRP A 43 2.53 -17.10 5.39
CA TRP A 43 1.32 -16.92 6.18
C TRP A 43 0.78 -18.22 6.76
N ASN A 44 1.45 -19.35 6.55
CA ASN A 44 0.96 -20.65 6.98
C ASN A 44 0.80 -20.73 8.50
N GLY A 45 -0.41 -21.02 8.95
CA GLY A 45 -0.73 -21.14 10.38
C GLY A 45 -0.74 -19.80 11.14
N LEU A 46 -0.63 -18.67 10.46
CA LEU A 46 -0.77 -17.33 11.05
C LEU A 46 -2.19 -16.81 10.88
N GLY A 47 -2.60 -15.85 11.71
CA GLY A 47 -3.93 -15.25 11.65
C GLY A 47 -4.93 -15.85 12.63
N ILE A 48 -6.20 -15.50 12.41
CA ILE A 48 -7.33 -16.01 13.19
C ILE A 48 -8.01 -17.11 12.38
N ASN A 49 -8.17 -18.30 12.96
CA ASN A 49 -8.89 -19.41 12.34
C ASN A 49 -10.41 -19.23 12.52
N ILE A 50 -11.12 -19.10 11.41
CA ILE A 50 -12.59 -19.07 11.37
C ILE A 50 -13.05 -20.25 10.51
N ASN A 51 -13.65 -21.25 11.14
CA ASN A 51 -14.20 -22.44 10.47
C ASN A 51 -13.19 -23.20 9.58
N GLY A 52 -11.91 -23.21 9.95
CA GLY A 52 -10.85 -23.89 9.19
C GLY A 52 -10.12 -23.00 8.19
N GLU A 53 -10.58 -21.77 7.96
CA GLU A 53 -9.88 -20.78 7.15
C GLU A 53 -9.13 -19.77 8.03
N TYR A 54 -7.87 -19.49 7.69
CA TYR A 54 -7.07 -18.51 8.41
C TYR A 54 -7.21 -17.12 7.78
N ILE A 55 -7.69 -16.16 8.55
CA ILE A 55 -7.68 -14.75 8.17
C ILE A 55 -6.41 -14.11 8.74
N THR A 56 -5.48 -13.75 7.85
CA THR A 56 -4.15 -13.25 8.22
C THR A 56 -4.05 -11.73 8.19
N GLN A 57 -4.77 -11.08 7.27
CA GLN A 57 -4.71 -9.63 7.07
C GLN A 57 -5.99 -9.06 6.44
N LEU A 58 -6.23 -7.77 6.70
CA LEU A 58 -7.18 -6.94 5.97
C LEU A 58 -6.44 -5.71 5.45
N ARG A 59 -6.71 -5.31 4.21
CA ARG A 59 -6.03 -4.18 3.55
C ARG A 59 -7.04 -3.27 2.88
N PHE A 60 -6.91 -1.97 3.12
CA PHE A 60 -7.71 -0.95 2.46
C PHE A 60 -6.87 0.29 2.19
N ALA A 61 -6.72 0.66 0.90
CA ALA A 61 -5.82 1.74 0.49
C ALA A 61 -4.40 1.56 1.06
N ASP A 62 -3.98 2.44 1.97
CA ASP A 62 -2.72 2.42 2.70
C ASP A 62 -2.80 1.81 4.11
N ASP A 63 -4.01 1.50 4.59
CA ASP A 63 -4.23 0.85 5.88
C ASP A 63 -4.11 -0.67 5.79
N VAL A 64 -3.38 -1.25 6.74
CA VAL A 64 -3.21 -2.70 6.89
C VAL A 64 -3.47 -3.11 8.33
N VAL A 65 -4.34 -4.10 8.51
CA VAL A 65 -4.53 -4.80 9.79
C VAL A 65 -3.97 -6.20 9.65
N ILE A 66 -3.00 -6.56 10.51
CA ILE A 66 -2.49 -7.92 10.64
C ILE A 66 -3.22 -8.58 11.79
N MET A 67 -3.74 -9.78 11.55
CA MET A 67 -4.38 -10.57 12.59
C MET A 67 -3.40 -11.61 13.11
N ALA A 68 -3.43 -11.83 14.41
CA ALA A 68 -2.67 -12.88 15.07
C ALA A 68 -3.50 -13.43 16.22
N ASP A 69 -3.42 -14.73 16.42
CA ASP A 69 -3.89 -15.33 17.65
C ASP A 69 -2.94 -14.95 18.80
N SER A 70 -3.51 -14.69 19.97
CA SER A 70 -2.75 -14.25 21.15
C SER A 70 -2.29 -15.41 22.04
N GLY A 71 -2.22 -16.62 21.47
CA GLY A 71 -1.95 -17.88 22.18
C GLY A 71 -0.86 -17.82 23.24
#